data_AF-A0A957YZT8-F1
#
_entry.id   AF-A0A957YZT8-F1
#
_cell.length_a   1.000
_cell.length_b   1.000
_cell.length_c   1.000
_cell.angle_alpha   90.00
_cell.angle_beta   90.00
_cell.angle_gamma   90.00
#
_symmetry.space_group_name_H-M   'P 1'
#
loop_
_entity.id
_entity.type
_entity.pdbx_description
1 polymer ?
#
loop_
_entity_poly.entity_id
_entity_poly.type
_entity_poly.pdbx_seq_one_letter_code
_entity_poly.pdbx_strand_id
1 'polypeptide(L)'
;PKSTSTAVDPTSTATPVLPTATATNTPEPTVTPVVPTNTSTPVPPTATSTLVPTATNTLLPTAAPTDIPDAEVEVQPEEAVTLPVTLPSGSQLTLQVPSGAVDQPTTLTIAVLEEPTVLPENFRFAGQIFAIDAYQEGSNVDGFTFAQPITLVITYTDADVAGLDEATLTLLYLDPDTGNWLTDGIAVVERVPAENRIVLLLSHLTDFALFSVDNQPTEVAEMIYLPIVSRDGWKQTVAEPVQSWPYCQQSGCLSK
;
A
#
# COMPACT_ATOMS: atom_id res chain seq x y z
N PRO A 1 -41.79 54.42 18.85
CA PRO A 1 -40.71 53.56 18.30
C PRO A 1 -40.39 53.97 16.85
N LYS A 2 -39.34 54.77 16.69
CA LYS A 2 -38.97 55.49 15.47
C LYS A 2 -37.84 54.74 14.75
N SER A 3 -38.06 54.41 13.48
CA SER A 3 -37.06 53.85 12.58
C SER A 3 -36.00 54.88 12.23
N THR A 4 -34.72 54.46 12.16
CA THR A 4 -33.72 55.14 11.32
C THR A 4 -32.73 54.11 10.78
N SER A 5 -32.61 54.12 9.45
CA SER A 5 -31.66 53.38 8.63
C SER A 5 -30.33 54.14 8.57
N THR A 6 -29.21 53.43 8.54
CA THR A 6 -27.92 53.98 8.07
C THR A 6 -27.19 52.87 7.31
N ALA A 7 -26.94 53.13 6.03
CA ALA A 7 -26.13 52.32 5.15
C ALA A 7 -24.66 52.77 5.22
N VAL A 8 -23.71 51.83 5.14
CA VAL A 8 -22.33 52.11 4.70
C VAL A 8 -21.79 50.91 3.90
N ASP A 9 -21.05 51.27 2.84
CA ASP A 9 -20.48 50.58 1.66
C ASP A 9 -19.78 49.21 1.81
N PRO A 10 -19.61 48.46 0.69
CA PRO A 10 -18.92 47.18 0.64
C PRO A 10 -17.40 47.35 0.60
N THR A 11 -16.70 46.56 1.43
CA THR A 11 -15.23 46.54 1.45
C THR A 11 -14.68 45.61 0.36
N SER A 12 -13.77 46.20 -0.41
CA SER A 12 -12.95 45.64 -1.50
C SER A 12 -12.18 44.36 -1.15
N THR A 13 -12.26 43.37 -2.04
CA THR A 13 -11.40 42.20 -2.15
C THR A 13 -9.94 42.59 -2.40
N ALA A 14 -9.01 42.15 -1.54
CA ALA A 14 -7.57 42.25 -1.78
C ALA A 14 -7.03 40.87 -2.22
N THR A 15 -6.50 40.81 -3.44
CA THR A 15 -5.78 39.66 -3.99
C THR A 15 -4.41 39.51 -3.32
N PRO A 16 -3.97 38.31 -2.91
CA PRO A 16 -2.62 38.12 -2.38
C PRO A 16 -1.58 38.22 -3.51
N VAL A 17 -0.58 39.08 -3.32
CA VAL A 17 0.58 39.23 -4.22
C VAL A 17 1.67 38.26 -3.76
N LEU A 18 2.18 37.44 -4.69
CA LEU A 18 3.28 36.49 -4.49
C LEU A 18 4.62 37.25 -4.31
N PRO A 19 5.47 36.92 -3.32
CA PRO A 19 6.79 37.53 -3.20
C PRO A 19 7.75 36.99 -4.27
N THR A 20 8.37 37.91 -5.01
CA THR A 20 9.48 37.66 -5.95
C THR A 20 10.74 37.29 -5.18
N ALA A 21 11.33 36.13 -5.47
CA ALA A 21 12.61 35.72 -4.91
C ALA A 21 13.78 36.48 -5.57
N THR A 22 14.58 37.18 -4.77
CA THR A 22 15.82 37.83 -5.20
C THR A 22 16.97 36.81 -5.20
N ALA A 23 17.54 36.51 -6.36
CA ALA A 23 18.74 35.68 -6.47
C ALA A 23 19.96 36.42 -5.89
N THR A 24 20.60 35.84 -4.88
CA THR A 24 21.86 36.31 -4.31
C THR A 24 23.01 35.60 -5.01
N ASN A 25 23.86 36.35 -5.72
CA ASN A 25 25.06 35.81 -6.35
C ASN A 25 26.13 35.55 -5.27
N THR A 26 26.50 34.27 -5.08
CA THR A 26 27.64 33.84 -4.28
C THR A 26 28.93 33.90 -5.12
N PRO A 27 30.04 34.47 -4.61
CA PRO A 27 31.29 34.53 -5.37
C PRO A 27 32.00 33.18 -5.50
N GLU A 28 32.57 32.95 -6.69
CA GLU A 28 33.36 31.80 -7.14
C GLU A 28 34.75 31.73 -6.46
N PRO A 29 35.25 30.55 -6.06
CA PRO A 29 36.58 30.43 -5.48
C PRO A 29 37.69 30.56 -6.53
N THR A 30 38.64 31.46 -6.26
CA THR A 30 39.84 31.71 -7.06
C THR A 30 40.86 30.57 -6.90
N VAL A 31 41.23 29.91 -8.00
CA VAL A 31 42.36 28.97 -8.07
C VAL A 31 43.63 29.67 -8.54
N THR A 32 44.64 29.71 -7.68
CA THR A 32 45.97 30.25 -7.99
C THR A 32 46.82 29.21 -8.74
N PRO A 33 47.37 29.49 -9.94
CA PRO A 33 48.22 28.55 -10.65
C PRO A 33 49.66 28.54 -10.08
N VAL A 34 50.17 27.35 -9.77
CA VAL A 34 51.58 27.11 -9.42
C VAL A 34 52.38 26.85 -10.70
N VAL A 35 53.47 27.59 -10.90
CA VAL A 35 54.38 27.49 -12.05
C VAL A 35 55.36 26.32 -11.84
N PRO A 36 55.44 25.32 -12.73
CA PRO A 36 56.49 24.31 -12.65
C PRO A 36 57.81 24.82 -13.25
N THR A 37 58.89 24.62 -12.51
CA THR A 37 60.27 24.90 -12.94
C THR A 37 60.84 23.67 -13.65
N ASN A 38 61.22 23.80 -14.93
CA ASN A 38 61.84 22.72 -15.70
C ASN A 38 63.36 22.78 -15.59
N THR A 39 63.98 21.75 -15.00
CA THR A 39 65.42 21.48 -15.08
C THR A 39 65.64 20.35 -16.07
N SER A 40 66.31 20.64 -17.19
CA SER A 40 66.62 19.67 -18.25
C SER A 40 68.01 19.07 -18.04
N THR A 41 68.08 17.75 -17.87
CA THR A 41 69.31 16.94 -17.99
C THR A 41 69.12 15.96 -19.15
N PRO A 42 70.04 15.88 -20.14
CA PRO A 42 69.86 14.98 -21.28
C PRO A 42 70.29 13.54 -20.93
N VAL A 43 69.38 12.59 -21.09
CA VAL A 43 69.65 11.13 -21.11
C VAL A 43 69.31 10.61 -22.52
N PRO A 44 70.14 9.76 -23.14
CA PRO A 44 69.96 9.30 -24.52
C PRO A 44 68.72 8.39 -24.67
N PRO A 45 68.06 8.36 -25.85
CA PRO A 45 66.83 7.62 -26.02
C PRO A 45 67.07 6.11 -26.14
N THR A 46 66.62 5.36 -25.14
CA THR A 46 66.34 3.92 -25.28
C THR A 46 64.91 3.76 -25.79
N ALA A 47 64.75 3.29 -27.04
CA ALA A 47 63.44 2.97 -27.58
C ALA A 47 62.84 1.77 -26.82
N THR A 48 61.93 2.04 -25.90
CA THR A 48 61.13 1.03 -25.20
C THR A 48 59.75 1.02 -25.83
N SER A 49 59.35 -0.11 -26.41
CA SER A 49 58.01 -0.30 -26.95
C SER A 49 57.02 -0.41 -25.80
N THR A 50 56.39 0.71 -25.45
CA THR A 50 55.34 0.77 -24.43
C THR A 50 54.05 0.21 -25.04
N LEU A 51 53.65 -0.98 -24.60
CA LEU A 51 52.31 -1.49 -24.86
C LEU A 51 51.31 -0.51 -24.26
N VAL A 52 50.46 0.07 -25.10
CA VAL A 52 49.36 0.93 -24.69
C VAL A 52 48.41 0.09 -23.82
N PRO A 53 48.19 0.40 -22.53
CA PRO A 53 47.16 -0.26 -21.78
C PRO A 53 45.81 0.14 -22.38
N THR A 54 45.09 -0.84 -22.91
CA THR A 54 43.68 -0.69 -23.26
C THR A 54 42.94 -0.18 -22.03
N ALA A 55 42.39 1.04 -22.10
CA ALA A 55 41.50 1.55 -21.08
C ALA A 55 40.29 0.62 -21.00
N THR A 56 40.30 -0.27 -20.01
CA THR A 56 39.12 -1.03 -19.64
C THR A 56 38.25 -0.04 -18.88
N ASN A 57 37.19 0.45 -19.53
CA ASN A 57 36.10 1.13 -18.85
C ASN A 57 35.55 0.15 -17.81
N THR A 58 36.08 0.24 -16.59
CA THR A 58 35.51 -0.44 -15.44
C THR A 58 34.25 0.34 -15.13
N LEU A 59 33.11 -0.20 -15.54
CA LEU A 59 31.81 0.34 -15.17
C LEU A 59 31.81 0.46 -13.64
N LEU A 60 31.71 1.68 -13.15
CA LEU A 60 31.46 1.94 -11.74
C LEU A 60 30.17 1.15 -11.38
N PRO A 61 30.16 0.32 -10.34
CA PRO A 61 28.91 -0.32 -9.95
C PRO A 61 27.91 0.79 -9.65
N THR A 62 26.85 0.86 -10.46
CA THR A 62 25.64 1.59 -10.10
C THR A 62 25.24 1.06 -8.74
N ALA A 63 25.26 1.91 -7.72
CA ALA A 63 24.68 1.56 -6.43
C ALA A 63 23.24 1.10 -6.71
N ALA A 64 22.95 -0.16 -6.39
CA ALA A 64 21.59 -0.64 -6.37
C ALA A 64 20.77 0.31 -5.47
N PRO A 65 19.51 0.64 -5.82
CA PRO A 65 18.68 1.40 -4.91
C PRO A 65 18.65 0.66 -3.58
N THR A 66 19.23 1.26 -2.54
CA THR A 66 19.04 0.79 -1.17
C THR A 66 17.62 1.18 -0.82
N ASP A 67 16.72 0.21 -0.88
CA ASP A 67 15.37 0.36 -0.38
C ASP A 67 15.48 0.64 1.12
N ILE A 68 15.23 1.88 1.53
CA ILE A 68 15.31 2.26 2.93
C ILE A 68 13.99 1.82 3.56
N PRO A 69 14.00 0.96 4.60
CA PRO A 69 12.75 0.51 5.19
C PRO A 69 12.02 1.69 5.86
N ASP A 70 10.69 1.68 5.78
CA ASP A 70 9.83 2.68 6.44
C ASP A 70 9.87 2.54 7.96
N ALA A 71 10.11 1.33 8.47
CA ALA A 71 10.30 1.07 9.88
C ALA A 71 11.28 -0.09 10.12
N GLU A 72 12.01 -0.02 11.23
CA GLU A 72 12.95 -1.05 11.67
C GLU A 72 12.86 -1.19 13.19
N VAL A 73 12.95 -2.43 13.68
CA VAL A 73 13.04 -2.72 15.12
C VAL A 73 13.88 -3.94 15.40
N GLU A 74 14.72 -3.89 16.43
CA GLU A 74 15.43 -5.07 16.93
C GLU A 74 14.56 -5.80 17.96
N VAL A 75 14.36 -7.10 17.75
CA VAL A 75 13.60 -7.98 18.64
C VAL A 75 14.56 -8.92 19.36
N GLN A 76 14.51 -8.90 20.69
CA GLN A 76 15.24 -9.84 21.54
C GLN A 76 14.38 -11.07 21.86
N PRO A 77 14.95 -12.28 22.01
CA PRO A 77 14.20 -13.51 22.24
C PRO A 77 13.25 -13.48 23.45
N GLU A 78 13.64 -12.80 24.52
CA GLU A 78 12.88 -12.76 25.78
C GLU A 78 11.98 -11.52 25.91
N GLU A 79 11.94 -10.65 24.89
CA GLU A 79 11.23 -9.38 24.96
C GLU A 79 10.03 -9.36 24.00
N ALA A 80 8.93 -8.75 24.45
CA ALA A 80 7.81 -8.46 23.58
C ALA A 80 7.98 -7.06 22.98
N VAL A 81 7.72 -6.94 21.69
CA VAL A 81 7.90 -5.70 20.93
C VAL A 81 6.60 -5.32 20.24
N THR A 82 6.29 -4.02 20.19
CA THR A 82 5.19 -3.46 19.41
C THR A 82 5.73 -2.36 18.50
N LEU A 83 5.56 -2.52 17.19
CA LEU A 83 6.04 -1.60 16.16
C LEU A 83 4.85 -1.02 15.39
N PRO A 84 4.46 0.25 15.64
CA PRO A 84 3.49 0.95 14.82
C PRO A 84 4.15 1.58 13.59
N VAL A 85 3.50 1.48 12.44
CA VAL A 85 3.90 2.07 11.15
C VAL A 85 2.70 2.82 10.58
N THR A 86 2.92 4.05 10.14
CA THR A 86 1.90 4.86 9.46
C THR A 86 2.12 4.78 7.96
N LEU A 87 1.11 4.36 7.22
CA LEU A 87 1.14 4.22 5.77
C LEU A 87 0.83 5.57 5.10
N PRO A 88 1.30 5.80 3.85
CA PRO A 88 1.00 7.03 3.10
C PRO A 88 -0.50 7.32 2.92
N SER A 89 -1.36 6.29 2.91
CA SER A 89 -2.82 6.46 2.85
C SER A 89 -3.45 7.00 4.14
N GLY A 90 -2.69 7.08 5.24
CA GLY A 90 -3.18 7.43 6.58
C GLY A 90 -3.59 6.23 7.43
N SER A 91 -3.54 5.03 6.84
CA SER A 91 -3.74 3.75 7.54
C SER A 91 -2.58 3.43 8.49
N GLN A 92 -2.82 2.61 9.51
CA GLN A 92 -1.77 2.16 10.44
C GLN A 92 -1.63 0.65 10.44
N LEU A 93 -0.39 0.20 10.43
CA LEU A 93 0.02 -1.18 10.63
C LEU A 93 0.70 -1.28 11.99
N THR A 94 0.29 -2.21 12.84
CA THR A 94 0.92 -2.46 14.14
C THR A 94 1.35 -3.92 14.21
N LEU A 95 2.66 -4.13 14.23
CA LEU A 95 3.27 -5.45 14.42
C LEU A 95 3.51 -5.69 15.90
N GLN A 96 3.03 -6.82 16.41
CA GLN A 96 3.23 -7.23 17.80
C GLN A 96 3.94 -8.57 17.83
N VAL A 97 5.19 -8.54 18.29
CA VAL A 97 6.05 -9.72 18.40
C VAL A 97 6.09 -10.14 19.86
N PRO A 98 5.49 -11.29 20.23
CA PRO A 98 5.49 -11.76 21.61
C PRO A 98 6.88 -12.31 22.02
N SER A 99 7.19 -12.25 23.31
CA SER A 99 8.42 -12.85 23.86
C SER A 99 8.48 -14.34 23.55
N GLY A 100 9.59 -14.82 22.99
CA GLY A 100 9.78 -16.19 22.54
C GLY A 100 9.40 -16.43 21.07
N ALA A 101 9.02 -15.39 20.31
CA ALA A 101 8.76 -15.51 18.87
C ALA A 101 10.04 -15.73 18.04
N VAL A 102 11.17 -15.21 18.53
CA VAL A 102 12.50 -15.37 17.95
C VAL A 102 13.41 -16.05 18.98
N ASP A 103 14.45 -16.76 18.51
CA ASP A 103 15.41 -17.49 19.34
C ASP A 103 16.77 -16.79 19.47
N GLN A 104 17.04 -15.81 18.61
CA GLN A 104 18.20 -14.93 18.66
C GLN A 104 17.82 -13.48 18.27
N PRO A 105 18.67 -12.49 18.59
CA PRO A 105 18.40 -11.09 18.22
C PRO A 105 18.12 -10.98 16.72
N THR A 106 16.93 -10.47 16.39
CA THR A 106 16.43 -10.39 15.01
C THR A 106 15.93 -8.98 14.75
N THR A 107 16.50 -8.33 13.76
CA THR A 107 16.03 -7.04 13.26
C THR A 107 14.90 -7.29 12.28
N LEU A 108 13.72 -6.72 12.53
CA LEU A 108 12.61 -6.73 11.59
C LEU A 108 12.52 -5.39 10.89
N THR A 109 12.39 -5.41 9.56
CA THR A 109 12.15 -4.21 8.76
C THR A 109 10.80 -4.31 8.07
N ILE A 110 10.15 -3.17 7.89
CA ILE A 110 8.89 -3.05 7.16
C ILE A 110 9.10 -2.02 6.05
N ALA A 111 8.82 -2.41 4.81
CA ALA A 111 8.85 -1.54 3.64
C ALA A 111 7.45 -1.47 3.02
N VAL A 112 6.96 -0.27 2.79
CA VAL A 112 5.66 -0.02 2.17
C VAL A 112 5.83 -0.03 0.65
N LEU A 113 5.00 -0.80 -0.04
CA LEU A 113 5.05 -0.92 -1.49
C LEU A 113 3.91 -0.10 -2.12
N GLU A 114 4.01 0.23 -3.41
CA GLU A 114 3.01 1.08 -4.07
C GLU A 114 1.74 0.31 -4.46
N GLU A 115 1.87 -0.78 -5.23
CA GLU A 115 0.74 -1.60 -5.68
C GLU A 115 1.18 -3.02 -6.06
N PRO A 116 0.31 -4.04 -5.95
CA PRO A 116 0.63 -5.39 -6.39
C PRO A 116 0.74 -5.46 -7.93
N THR A 117 1.83 -6.04 -8.42
CA THR A 117 2.07 -6.22 -9.87
C THR A 117 1.17 -7.29 -10.50
N VAL A 118 0.69 -8.24 -9.70
CA VAL A 118 -0.23 -9.31 -10.10
C VAL A 118 -1.39 -9.29 -9.12
N LEU A 119 -2.63 -9.30 -9.62
CA LEU A 119 -3.82 -9.43 -8.76
C LEU A 119 -4.33 -10.89 -8.80
N PRO A 120 -4.68 -11.48 -7.65
CA PRO A 120 -5.31 -12.79 -7.64
C PRO A 120 -6.74 -12.72 -8.21
N GLU A 121 -7.18 -13.77 -8.88
CA GLU A 121 -8.54 -13.85 -9.43
C GLU A 121 -9.60 -13.75 -8.32
N ASN A 122 -10.69 -13.03 -8.59
CA ASN A 122 -11.79 -12.81 -7.63
C ASN A 122 -11.39 -12.03 -6.36
N PHE A 123 -10.28 -11.29 -6.42
CA PHE A 123 -9.90 -10.37 -5.35
C PHE A 123 -9.77 -8.95 -5.88
N ARG A 124 -10.12 -7.99 -5.02
CA ARG A 124 -9.87 -6.57 -5.23
C ARG A 124 -8.87 -6.08 -4.19
N PHE A 125 -7.87 -5.33 -4.64
CA PHE A 125 -6.86 -4.74 -3.77
C PHE A 125 -7.48 -3.71 -2.82
N ALA A 126 -7.12 -3.78 -1.54
CA ALA A 126 -7.65 -2.93 -0.46
C ALA A 126 -6.63 -1.87 0.00
N GLY A 127 -5.81 -1.38 -0.92
CA GLY A 127 -4.98 -0.18 -0.72
C GLY A 127 -3.74 -0.36 0.15
N GLN A 128 -3.40 -1.59 0.58
CA GLN A 128 -2.25 -1.83 1.45
C GLN A 128 -1.39 -2.98 0.93
N ILE A 129 -0.12 -2.70 0.69
CA ILE A 129 0.91 -3.68 0.35
C ILE A 129 2.22 -3.29 1.05
N PHE A 130 2.90 -4.26 1.64
CA PHE A 130 4.14 -4.04 2.39
C PHE A 130 4.96 -5.34 2.43
N ALA A 131 6.27 -5.21 2.50
CA ALA A 131 7.20 -6.29 2.77
C ALA A 131 7.61 -6.26 4.24
N ILE A 132 7.75 -7.43 4.85
CA ILE A 132 8.42 -7.58 6.14
C ILE A 132 9.60 -8.50 5.94
N ASP A 133 10.78 -8.04 6.35
CA ASP A 133 12.02 -8.80 6.27
C ASP A 133 12.62 -9.00 7.67
N ALA A 134 13.39 -10.07 7.82
CA ALA A 134 14.18 -10.34 9.02
C ALA A 134 15.67 -10.32 8.70
N TYR A 135 16.44 -9.69 9.59
CA TYR A 135 17.89 -9.66 9.54
C TYR A 135 18.46 -10.22 10.84
N GLN A 136 19.39 -11.15 10.72
CA GLN A 136 20.14 -11.71 11.84
C GLN A 136 21.62 -11.53 11.56
N GLU A 137 22.36 -11.00 12.55
CA GLU A 137 23.78 -10.65 12.39
C GLU A 137 24.04 -9.71 11.18
N GLY A 138 23.06 -8.88 10.83
CA GLY A 138 23.12 -7.95 9.70
C GLY A 138 22.89 -8.55 8.32
N SER A 139 22.53 -9.84 8.22
CA SER A 139 22.19 -10.51 6.95
C SER A 139 20.69 -10.81 6.90
N ASN A 140 20.06 -10.60 5.73
CA ASN A 140 18.66 -10.98 5.52
C ASN A 140 18.51 -12.51 5.65
N VAL A 141 17.43 -12.95 6.29
CA VAL A 141 17.09 -14.35 6.50
C VAL A 141 15.87 -14.70 5.65
N ASP A 142 16.12 -15.20 4.46
CA ASP A 142 15.05 -15.68 3.56
C ASP A 142 14.24 -16.81 4.22
N GLY A 143 12.91 -16.74 4.08
CA GLY A 143 12.00 -17.77 4.61
C GLY A 143 11.98 -17.84 6.14
N PHE A 144 12.26 -16.72 6.82
CA PHE A 144 12.19 -16.64 8.27
C PHE A 144 10.82 -17.09 8.80
N THR A 145 10.84 -17.97 9.81
CA THR A 145 9.63 -18.47 10.48
C THR A 145 9.73 -18.23 11.97
N PHE A 146 8.63 -17.78 12.58
CA PHE A 146 8.59 -17.53 14.02
C PHE A 146 8.34 -18.83 14.80
N ALA A 147 8.94 -18.94 15.99
CA ALA A 147 8.67 -20.04 16.92
C ALA A 147 7.22 -20.02 17.45
N GLN A 148 6.59 -18.84 17.45
CA GLN A 148 5.19 -18.62 17.74
C GLN A 148 4.65 -17.51 16.84
N PRO A 149 3.39 -17.58 16.38
CA PRO A 149 2.83 -16.56 15.49
C PRO A 149 2.86 -15.16 16.12
N ILE A 150 3.20 -14.17 15.30
CA ILE A 150 3.14 -12.75 15.68
C ILE A 150 1.76 -12.19 15.34
N THR A 151 1.34 -11.12 16.03
CA THR A 151 0.06 -10.46 15.76
C THR A 151 0.28 -9.25 14.87
N LEU A 152 -0.50 -9.15 13.79
CA LEU A 152 -0.57 -7.99 12.92
C LEU A 152 -1.94 -7.33 13.07
N VAL A 153 -1.95 -6.05 13.43
CA VAL A 153 -3.16 -5.23 13.44
C VAL A 153 -3.07 -4.23 12.31
N ILE A 154 -4.01 -4.29 11.38
CA ILE A 154 -4.16 -3.32 10.31
C ILE A 154 -5.39 -2.47 10.60
N THR A 155 -5.22 -1.16 10.59
CA THR A 155 -6.32 -0.20 10.48
C THR A 155 -6.32 0.37 9.06
N TYR A 156 -7.51 0.55 8.49
CA TYR A 156 -7.70 1.08 7.14
C TYR A 156 -8.52 2.36 7.13
N THR A 157 -8.47 3.10 6.03
CA THR A 157 -9.36 4.24 5.79
C THR A 157 -10.58 3.81 4.98
N ASP A 158 -11.69 4.54 5.07
CA ASP A 158 -12.87 4.31 4.22
C ASP A 158 -12.55 4.44 2.72
N ALA A 159 -11.51 5.23 2.39
CA ALA A 159 -11.03 5.40 1.03
C ALA A 159 -10.34 4.13 0.50
N ASP A 160 -9.57 3.42 1.34
CA ASP A 160 -8.87 2.19 0.97
C ASP A 160 -9.84 1.06 0.64
N VAL A 161 -11.00 1.04 1.30
CA VAL A 161 -12.03 -0.02 1.17
C VAL A 161 -13.26 0.43 0.38
N ALA A 162 -13.19 1.56 -0.32
CA ALA A 162 -14.32 2.09 -1.08
C ALA A 162 -14.83 1.08 -2.14
N GLY A 163 -16.07 0.61 -1.96
CA GLY A 163 -16.69 -0.37 -2.85
C GLY A 163 -16.19 -1.80 -2.66
N LEU A 164 -15.53 -2.11 -1.54
CA LEU A 164 -15.17 -3.45 -1.11
C LEU A 164 -16.15 -3.98 -0.06
N ASP A 165 -16.18 -5.31 0.10
CA ASP A 165 -16.90 -5.96 1.19
C ASP A 165 -15.93 -6.18 2.36
N GLU A 166 -15.97 -5.27 3.32
CA GLU A 166 -15.09 -5.28 4.50
C GLU A 166 -15.16 -6.60 5.30
N ALA A 167 -16.29 -7.31 5.24
CA ALA A 167 -16.45 -8.60 5.90
C ALA A 167 -15.56 -9.70 5.28
N THR A 168 -15.09 -9.49 4.06
CA THR A 168 -14.23 -10.44 3.32
C THR A 168 -12.77 -10.03 3.26
N LEU A 169 -12.38 -8.95 3.95
CA LEU A 169 -10.99 -8.50 3.96
C LEU A 169 -10.06 -9.63 4.41
N THR A 170 -9.00 -9.87 3.67
CA THR A 170 -8.01 -10.89 3.97
C THR A 170 -6.65 -10.40 3.56
N LEU A 171 -5.64 -10.78 4.34
CA LEU A 171 -4.26 -10.60 3.94
C LEU A 171 -3.85 -11.80 3.11
N LEU A 172 -3.17 -11.55 2.00
CA LEU A 172 -2.50 -12.56 1.19
C LEU A 172 -1.01 -12.25 1.20
N TYR A 173 -0.19 -13.28 1.02
CA TYR A 173 1.25 -13.13 0.81
C TYR A 173 1.64 -13.58 -0.59
N LEU A 174 2.64 -12.94 -1.19
CA LEU A 174 3.15 -13.33 -2.50
C LEU A 174 4.21 -14.42 -2.32
N ASP A 175 3.94 -15.62 -2.83
CA ASP A 175 4.93 -16.69 -2.88
C ASP A 175 5.98 -16.37 -3.96
N PRO A 176 7.25 -16.13 -3.60
CA PRO A 176 8.28 -15.76 -4.57
C PRO A 176 8.62 -16.90 -5.54
N ASP A 177 8.37 -18.16 -5.18
CA ASP A 177 8.68 -19.31 -6.03
C ASP A 177 7.67 -19.47 -7.17
N THR A 178 6.39 -19.21 -6.87
CA THR A 178 5.29 -19.44 -7.82
C THR A 178 4.67 -18.16 -8.38
N GLY A 179 4.94 -17.01 -7.75
CA GLY A 179 4.33 -15.71 -8.09
C GLY A 179 2.84 -15.63 -7.76
N ASN A 180 2.33 -16.51 -6.91
CA ASN A 180 0.91 -16.56 -6.55
C ASN A 180 0.67 -15.94 -5.18
N TRP A 181 -0.50 -15.34 -5.02
CA TRP A 181 -0.99 -14.88 -3.72
C TRP A 181 -1.62 -16.03 -2.94
N LEU A 182 -1.10 -16.29 -1.74
CA LEU A 182 -1.50 -17.41 -0.89
C LEU A 182 -1.92 -16.92 0.51
N THR A 183 -2.54 -17.82 1.28
CA THR A 183 -3.00 -17.57 2.67
C THR A 183 -2.26 -18.41 3.71
N ASP A 184 -1.40 -19.33 3.29
CA ASP A 184 -0.67 -20.22 4.18
C ASP A 184 0.16 -19.40 5.20
N GLY A 185 0.11 -19.80 6.47
CA GLY A 185 0.80 -19.08 7.54
C GLY A 185 0.15 -17.77 7.99
N ILE A 186 -1.02 -17.42 7.43
CA ILE A 186 -1.84 -16.28 7.85
C ILE A 186 -3.15 -16.80 8.46
N ALA A 187 -3.51 -16.31 9.64
CA ALA A 187 -4.81 -16.58 10.24
C ALA A 187 -5.52 -15.27 10.61
N VAL A 188 -6.72 -15.05 10.10
CA VAL A 188 -7.54 -13.91 10.51
C VAL A 188 -8.17 -14.21 11.87
N VAL A 189 -7.82 -13.39 12.87
CA VAL A 189 -8.35 -13.49 14.23
C VAL A 189 -9.69 -12.78 14.32
N GLU A 190 -9.73 -11.54 13.82
CA GLU A 190 -10.89 -10.67 13.96
C GLU A 190 -10.97 -9.68 12.81
N ARG A 191 -12.20 -9.39 12.37
CA ARG A 191 -12.53 -8.25 11.51
C ARG A 191 -13.48 -7.35 12.27
N VAL A 192 -13.17 -6.07 12.36
CA VAL A 192 -14.00 -5.06 13.02
C VAL A 192 -14.26 -3.92 12.04
N PRO A 193 -15.16 -4.10 11.05
CA PRO A 193 -15.51 -3.08 10.06
C PRO A 193 -15.93 -1.74 10.67
N ALA A 194 -16.68 -1.77 11.78
CA ALA A 194 -17.12 -0.56 12.47
C ALA A 194 -15.97 0.30 13.05
N GLU A 195 -14.76 -0.27 13.18
CA GLU A 195 -13.55 0.40 13.66
C GLU A 195 -12.47 0.47 12.57
N ASN A 196 -12.80 0.12 11.33
CA ASN A 196 -11.88 -0.01 10.21
C ASN A 196 -10.62 -0.83 10.56
N ARG A 197 -10.80 -1.99 11.21
CA ARG A 197 -9.69 -2.79 11.77
C ARG A 197 -9.78 -4.26 11.37
N ILE A 198 -8.64 -4.87 11.08
CA ILE A 198 -8.48 -6.33 10.97
C ILE A 198 -7.27 -6.78 11.80
N VAL A 199 -7.40 -7.91 12.49
CA VAL A 199 -6.37 -8.52 13.33
C VAL A 199 -6.03 -9.89 12.78
N LEU A 200 -4.74 -10.14 12.55
CA LEU A 200 -4.21 -11.36 11.96
C LEU A 200 -3.07 -11.95 12.81
N LEU A 201 -2.84 -13.25 12.64
CA LEU A 201 -1.62 -13.93 13.08
C LEU A 201 -0.78 -14.30 11.85
N LEU A 202 0.53 -14.08 11.94
CA LEU A 202 1.50 -14.42 10.90
C LEU A 202 2.54 -15.41 11.44
N SER A 203 2.89 -16.43 10.65
CA SER A 203 3.93 -17.39 11.00
C SER A 203 5.25 -17.20 10.23
N HIS A 204 5.24 -16.41 9.16
CA HIS A 204 6.38 -16.16 8.28
C HIS A 204 6.39 -14.70 7.82
N LEU A 205 7.45 -14.33 7.11
CA LEU A 205 7.73 -12.97 6.63
C LEU A 205 7.93 -12.99 5.11
N THR A 206 7.17 -12.15 4.39
CA THR A 206 7.26 -11.97 2.93
C THR A 206 6.64 -10.60 2.56
N ASP A 207 6.39 -10.39 1.26
CA ASP A 207 5.47 -9.39 0.74
C ASP A 207 4.01 -9.77 1.05
N PHE A 208 3.28 -8.87 1.70
CA PHE A 208 1.87 -9.01 2.03
C PHE A 208 1.05 -7.92 1.36
N ALA A 209 -0.19 -8.25 0.97
CA ALA A 209 -1.17 -7.28 0.52
C ALA A 209 -2.56 -7.59 1.07
N LEU A 210 -3.31 -6.53 1.38
CA LEU A 210 -4.68 -6.63 1.83
C LEU A 210 -5.63 -6.64 0.63
N PHE A 211 -6.54 -7.61 0.62
CA PHE A 211 -7.55 -7.78 -0.44
C PHE A 211 -8.94 -7.97 0.15
N SER A 212 -9.97 -7.74 -0.66
CA SER A 212 -11.35 -8.16 -0.42
C SER A 212 -11.72 -9.18 -1.49
N VAL A 213 -12.54 -10.17 -1.14
CA VAL A 213 -13.15 -11.04 -2.15
C VAL A 213 -14.05 -10.17 -3.03
N ASP A 214 -13.95 -10.33 -4.33
CA ASP A 214 -14.81 -9.66 -5.30
C ASP A 214 -16.17 -10.36 -5.32
N ASN A 215 -17.02 -9.95 -4.37
CA ASN A 215 -18.42 -10.39 -4.29
C ASN A 215 -19.33 -9.58 -5.21
N GLN A 216 -18.78 -8.72 -6.11
CA GLN A 216 -19.63 -8.13 -7.12
C GLN A 216 -20.31 -9.27 -7.86
N PRO A 217 -21.67 -9.31 -7.89
CA PRO A 217 -22.35 -10.30 -8.69
C PRO A 217 -21.84 -10.10 -10.10
N THR A 218 -21.00 -11.04 -10.55
CA THR A 218 -20.46 -11.10 -11.91
C THR A 218 -21.63 -10.79 -12.82
N GLU A 219 -21.56 -9.67 -13.54
CA GLU A 219 -22.70 -9.00 -14.17
C GLU A 219 -23.83 -9.96 -14.47
N VAL A 220 -24.99 -9.75 -13.83
CA VAL A 220 -26.30 -10.31 -14.15
C VAL A 220 -26.20 -11.52 -15.09
N ALA A 221 -26.29 -12.74 -14.56
CA ALA A 221 -26.78 -13.85 -15.39
C ALA A 221 -27.93 -13.28 -16.19
N GLU A 222 -27.73 -13.04 -17.49
CA GLU A 222 -28.73 -12.40 -18.33
C GLU A 222 -29.98 -13.20 -18.08
N MET A 223 -30.96 -12.61 -17.39
CA MET A 223 -32.27 -13.21 -17.34
C MET A 223 -32.75 -13.07 -18.77
N ILE A 224 -32.43 -14.07 -19.60
CA ILE A 224 -33.03 -14.29 -20.89
C ILE A 224 -34.50 -14.49 -20.56
N TYR A 225 -35.25 -13.39 -20.63
CA TYR A 225 -36.70 -13.42 -20.62
C TYR A 225 -37.11 -14.13 -21.92
N LEU A 226 -37.21 -15.45 -21.86
CA LEU A 226 -37.90 -16.19 -22.89
C LEU A 226 -39.35 -15.68 -22.90
N PRO A 227 -39.88 -15.20 -24.04
CA PRO A 227 -41.30 -14.95 -24.14
C PRO A 227 -42.02 -16.27 -23.88
N ILE A 228 -42.99 -16.25 -22.97
CA ILE A 228 -43.92 -17.36 -22.83
C ILE A 228 -44.65 -17.50 -24.18
N VAL A 229 -44.38 -18.58 -24.90
CA VAL A 229 -45.18 -18.97 -26.06
C VAL A 229 -46.25 -19.92 -25.53
N SER A 230 -47.39 -19.37 -25.10
CA SER A 230 -48.58 -20.21 -24.89
C SER A 230 -49.06 -20.69 -26.24
N ARG A 231 -49.07 -22.00 -26.46
CA ARG A 231 -49.66 -22.62 -27.66
C ARG A 231 -51.18 -22.65 -27.50
N ASP A 232 -51.80 -21.47 -27.48
CA ASP A 232 -53.25 -21.33 -27.64
C ASP A 232 -53.54 -20.13 -28.52
N GLY A 233 -54.33 -20.39 -29.57
CA GLY A 233 -54.47 -19.54 -30.73
C GLY A 233 -54.94 -18.13 -30.45
N TRP A 234 -54.35 -17.20 -31.20
CA TRP A 234 -54.83 -15.87 -31.58
C TRP A 234 -56.28 -15.55 -31.17
N LYS A 235 -56.46 -15.01 -29.97
CA LYS A 235 -57.52 -14.05 -29.65
C LYS A 235 -56.94 -12.96 -28.77
N GLN A 236 -56.74 -11.77 -29.33
CA GLN A 236 -56.47 -10.58 -28.54
C GLN A 236 -57.69 -10.33 -27.65
N THR A 237 -57.52 -10.50 -26.34
CA THR A 237 -58.40 -9.90 -25.34
C THR A 237 -57.52 -9.01 -24.50
N VAL A 238 -57.71 -7.70 -24.66
CA VAL A 238 -57.03 -6.68 -23.86
C VAL A 238 -57.57 -6.84 -22.44
N ALA A 239 -56.73 -7.31 -21.51
CA ALA A 239 -57.06 -7.34 -20.09
C ALA A 239 -56.58 -6.02 -19.47
N GLU A 240 -57.52 -5.23 -18.98
CA GLU A 240 -57.30 -4.04 -18.16
C GLU A 240 -56.55 -4.39 -16.85
N PRO A 241 -55.80 -3.44 -16.27
CA PRO A 241 -55.00 -3.69 -15.08
C PRO A 241 -55.89 -3.87 -13.85
N VAL A 242 -55.96 -5.08 -13.32
CA VAL A 242 -56.52 -5.31 -11.98
C VAL A 242 -55.43 -4.98 -10.97
N GLN A 243 -55.53 -3.77 -10.40
CA GLN A 243 -54.88 -3.39 -9.17
C GLN A 243 -55.22 -4.36 -8.03
N SER A 244 -54.30 -4.42 -7.06
CA SER A 244 -54.43 -4.87 -5.67
C SER A 244 -54.06 -6.33 -5.36
N TRP A 245 -52.87 -6.50 -4.79
CA TRP A 245 -52.62 -7.49 -3.74
C TRP A 245 -52.40 -6.73 -2.44
N PRO A 246 -53.10 -7.07 -1.35
CA PRO A 246 -52.96 -6.35 -0.10
C PRO A 246 -51.69 -6.77 0.64
N TYR A 247 -50.96 -5.75 1.05
CA TYR A 247 -50.05 -5.72 2.19
C TYR A 247 -50.66 -6.50 3.36
N CYS A 248 -50.01 -7.56 3.83
CA CYS A 248 -50.24 -8.10 5.17
C CYS A 248 -49.08 -7.62 6.05
N GLN A 249 -49.18 -6.39 6.54
CA GLN A 249 -48.41 -5.95 7.70
C GLN A 249 -49.29 -5.91 8.95
N GLN A 250 -48.72 -6.51 9.99
CA GLN A 250 -48.97 -6.38 11.42
C GLN A 250 -49.88 -5.21 11.83
N SER A 251 -51.01 -5.50 12.48
CA SER A 251 -51.32 -5.05 13.85
C SER A 251 -52.69 -5.58 14.32
N GLY A 252 -52.69 -6.28 15.45
CA GLY A 252 -53.84 -6.38 16.37
C GLY A 252 -55.06 -7.22 15.96
N CYS A 253 -55.02 -8.53 16.23
CA CYS A 253 -56.24 -9.30 16.46
C CYS A 253 -56.52 -9.36 17.98
N LEU A 254 -57.41 -8.49 18.45
CA LEU A 254 -58.04 -8.54 19.78
C LEU A 254 -59.57 -8.46 19.61
N SER A 255 -60.25 -9.41 20.25
CA SER A 255 -61.64 -9.43 20.72
C SER A 255 -62.81 -9.19 19.74
N LYS A 256 -63.66 -10.22 19.58
CA LYS A 256 -64.85 -10.42 20.41
C LYS A 256 -65.42 -11.82 20.23
#